data_AF-A0A1T1AT09-F1
#
_entry.id   AF-A0A1T1AT09-F1
#
_cell.length_a   1.000
_cell.length_b   1.000
_cell.length_c   1.000
_cell.angle_alpha   90.00
_cell.angle_beta   90.00
_cell.angle_gamma   90.00
#
_symmetry.space_group_name_H-M   'P 1'
#
loop_
_entity.id
_entity.type
_entity.pdbx_description
1 polymer ?
#
loop_
_entity_poly.entity_id
_entity_poly.type
_entity_poly.pdbx_seq_one_letter_code
_entity_poly.pdbx_strand_id
1 'polypeptide(L)'
;MDIFSLEFATALLAIVTIDLVLAGDNAIVIALAARNVPRHLQRKAMIFGAVGAVIIRSLLTLVVVWLLQFPGLLFLGGAMLVWIAHKLLMPEPDKGDLSHIKGASTFWAAIRTIVVADMVMGMDNVLGVAGAAHGSFALVILGLLISIPILLWGSSILLTYIERHPSLVYVGAGVLAFTAAKMMSSEPMLQEALSAYPFTVPLIYITTMFGVLWSGFVANHHRLESRISARLACWKKSRLEHLSSSTHCEGESIMEKILVPIDDSHNALHAAQHVINACRKNGALEIHLLNVQHPFSKKVGRFVSHKIRDSYHQTESEKVLQPVCKLLDAANVRYNVHMEVGQKADVITDMARRLGCDLIVMATSRKDSLTRMLETSVTNRVVELTTVPVELIPGDAVSTAERFVLPAGIAGLIGLTLLAMAD
;
A
#
# COMPACT_ATOMS: atom_id res chain seq x y z
N MET A 1 7.00 34.00 15.13
CA MET A 1 7.69 32.96 14.33
C MET A 1 8.13 33.62 13.04
N ASP A 2 9.43 33.67 12.79
CA ASP A 2 9.96 34.15 11.50
C ASP A 2 9.66 33.11 10.41
N ILE A 3 9.23 33.57 9.24
CA ILE A 3 8.77 32.71 8.12
C ILE A 3 9.90 31.78 7.59
N PHE A 4 11.16 32.13 7.86
CA PHE A 4 12.34 31.39 7.44
C PHE A 4 12.99 30.57 8.57
N SER A 5 12.35 30.45 9.74
CA SER A 5 12.91 29.64 10.83
C SER A 5 12.78 28.14 10.53
N LEU A 6 13.74 27.36 11.06
CA LEU A 6 13.69 25.90 10.95
C LEU A 6 12.43 25.34 11.64
N GLU A 7 12.01 25.93 12.75
CA GLU A 7 10.77 25.59 13.45
C GLU A 7 9.52 25.81 12.58
N PHE A 8 9.47 26.92 11.83
CA PHE A 8 8.35 27.20 10.93
C PHE A 8 8.32 26.20 9.78
N ALA A 9 9.47 25.93 9.15
CA ALA A 9 9.57 25.01 8.03
C ALA A 9 9.17 23.57 8.41
N THR A 10 9.59 23.13 9.59
CA THR A 10 9.29 21.79 10.10
C THR A 10 7.83 21.65 10.55
N ALA A 11 7.26 22.65 11.22
CA ALA A 11 5.83 22.68 11.55
C ALA A 11 4.97 22.69 10.26
N LEU A 12 5.36 23.48 9.26
CA LEU A 12 4.70 23.51 7.96
C LEU A 12 4.75 22.14 7.26
N LEU A 13 5.92 21.50 7.25
CA LEU A 13 6.11 20.17 6.68
C LEU A 13 5.29 19.11 7.42
N ALA A 14 5.20 19.20 8.75
CA ALA A 14 4.35 18.32 9.55
C ALA A 14 2.87 18.51 9.19
N ILE A 15 2.38 19.75 9.09
CA ILE A 15 1.00 20.05 8.66
C ILE A 15 0.70 19.45 7.29
N VAL A 16 1.58 19.69 6.30
CA VAL A 16 1.41 19.15 4.95
C VAL A 16 1.43 17.62 4.97
N THR A 17 2.33 17.00 5.75
CA THR A 17 2.43 15.54 5.86
C THR A 17 1.19 14.93 6.50
N ILE A 18 0.70 15.52 7.58
CA ILE A 18 -0.53 15.11 8.27
C ILE A 18 -1.70 15.17 7.30
N ASP A 19 -1.89 16.30 6.61
CA ASP A 19 -3.01 16.45 5.68
C ASP A 19 -2.91 15.48 4.51
N LEU A 20 -1.71 15.22 3.99
CA LEU A 20 -1.48 14.32 2.87
C LEU A 20 -1.74 12.85 3.22
N VAL A 21 -1.28 12.40 4.38
CA VAL A 21 -1.41 11.01 4.84
C VAL A 21 -2.87 10.70 5.15
N LEU A 22 -3.57 11.59 5.86
CA LEU A 22 -4.97 11.39 6.17
C LEU A 22 -5.90 11.63 4.98
N ALA A 23 -5.46 12.32 3.93
CA ALA A 23 -6.29 12.56 2.74
C ALA A 23 -6.26 11.42 1.70
N GLY A 24 -5.45 10.37 1.91
CA GLY A 24 -5.32 9.24 0.98
C GLY A 24 -6.68 8.61 0.62
N ASP A 25 -7.50 8.34 1.62
CA ASP A 25 -8.84 7.75 1.44
C ASP A 25 -9.89 8.79 1.00
N ASN A 26 -9.65 10.07 1.27
CA ASN A 26 -10.58 11.18 0.95
C ASN A 26 -10.68 11.38 -0.57
N ALA A 27 -9.62 11.09 -1.32
CA ALA A 27 -9.59 11.24 -2.77
C ALA A 27 -10.65 10.38 -3.48
N ILE A 28 -10.91 9.18 -2.96
CA ILE A 28 -11.92 8.26 -3.49
C ILE A 28 -13.33 8.84 -3.30
N VAL A 29 -13.61 9.40 -2.12
CA VAL A 29 -14.92 10.00 -1.81
C VAL A 29 -15.19 11.24 -2.68
N ILE A 30 -14.16 12.07 -2.91
CA ILE A 30 -14.23 13.22 -3.82
C ILE A 30 -14.55 12.75 -5.25
N ALA A 31 -13.85 11.72 -5.74
CA ALA A 31 -14.07 11.16 -7.06
C ALA A 31 -15.48 10.54 -7.19
N LEU A 32 -15.95 9.84 -6.16
CA LEU A 32 -17.27 9.23 -6.10
C LEU A 32 -18.39 10.27 -6.18
N ALA A 33 -18.25 11.37 -5.43
CA ALA A 33 -19.20 12.47 -5.41
C ALA A 33 -19.28 13.20 -6.76
N ALA A 34 -18.15 13.33 -7.47
CA ALA A 34 -18.08 13.96 -8.77
C ALA A 34 -18.54 13.06 -9.93
N ARG A 35 -18.58 11.72 -9.76
CA ARG A 35 -18.80 10.77 -10.88
C ARG A 35 -20.12 10.96 -11.62
N ASN A 36 -21.17 11.43 -10.93
CA ASN A 36 -22.52 11.58 -11.48
C ASN A 36 -22.74 12.93 -12.21
N VAL A 37 -21.75 13.83 -12.18
CA VAL A 37 -21.77 15.12 -12.89
C VAL A 37 -21.23 14.92 -14.33
N PRO A 38 -21.72 15.64 -15.36
CA PRO A 38 -21.18 15.56 -16.71
C PRO A 38 -19.66 15.77 -16.76
N ARG A 39 -18.92 14.97 -17.56
CA ARG A 39 -17.43 14.94 -17.57
C ARG A 39 -16.76 16.31 -17.72
N HIS A 40 -17.37 17.25 -18.44
CA HIS A 40 -16.86 18.61 -18.61
C HIS A 40 -17.01 19.51 -17.36
N LEU A 41 -17.89 19.14 -16.43
CA LEU A 41 -18.16 19.84 -15.17
C LEU A 41 -17.52 19.15 -13.95
N GLN A 42 -17.15 17.87 -14.03
CA GLN A 42 -16.57 17.11 -12.92
C GLN A 42 -15.34 17.81 -12.31
N ARG A 43 -14.40 18.25 -13.16
CA ARG A 43 -13.19 18.94 -12.70
C ARG A 43 -13.51 20.26 -12.00
N LYS A 44 -14.52 20.99 -12.49
CA LYS A 44 -15.00 22.22 -11.85
C LYS A 44 -15.63 21.90 -10.49
N ALA A 45 -16.48 20.87 -10.42
CA ALA A 45 -17.13 20.46 -9.17
C ALA A 45 -16.09 20.05 -8.11
N MET A 46 -15.03 19.33 -8.51
CA MET A 46 -13.91 18.98 -7.63
C MET A 46 -13.14 20.20 -7.14
N ILE A 47 -12.81 21.14 -8.03
CA ILE A 47 -12.07 22.36 -7.65
C ILE A 47 -12.91 23.24 -6.71
N PHE A 48 -14.16 23.55 -7.07
CA PHE A 48 -15.03 24.37 -6.23
C PHE A 48 -15.38 23.66 -4.91
N GLY A 49 -15.56 22.34 -4.93
CA GLY A 49 -15.74 21.52 -3.74
C GLY A 49 -14.53 21.57 -2.81
N ALA A 50 -13.32 21.37 -3.33
CA ALA A 50 -12.10 21.43 -2.54
C ALA A 50 -11.82 22.84 -1.99
N VAL A 51 -12.03 23.89 -2.78
CA VAL A 51 -11.89 25.28 -2.29
C VAL A 51 -12.89 25.55 -1.16
N GLY A 52 -14.15 25.16 -1.32
CA GLY A 52 -15.16 25.32 -0.27
C GLY A 52 -14.82 24.53 0.99
N ALA A 53 -14.36 23.28 0.83
CA ALA A 53 -13.95 22.42 1.93
C ALA A 53 -12.81 23.05 2.75
N VAL A 54 -11.83 23.63 2.07
CA VAL A 54 -10.68 24.29 2.69
C VAL A 54 -11.05 25.53 3.47
N ILE A 55 -11.98 26.32 2.96
CA ILE A 55 -12.45 27.53 3.67
C ILE A 55 -13.08 27.10 4.99
N ILE A 56 -13.96 26.10 4.95
CA ILE A 56 -14.61 25.56 6.14
C ILE A 56 -13.57 24.92 7.08
N ARG A 57 -12.64 24.13 6.54
CA ARG A 57 -11.56 23.50 7.31
C ARG A 57 -10.69 24.54 7.99
N SER A 58 -10.23 25.55 7.25
CA SER A 58 -9.45 26.66 7.79
C SER A 58 -10.20 27.30 8.96
N LEU A 59 -11.47 27.67 8.78
CA LEU A 59 -12.28 28.27 9.83
C LEU A 59 -12.39 27.35 11.06
N LEU A 60 -12.68 26.07 10.86
CA LEU A 60 -12.76 25.09 11.95
C LEU A 60 -11.42 24.95 12.69
N THR A 61 -10.29 24.88 11.97
CA THR A 61 -8.97 24.81 12.58
C THR A 61 -8.63 26.07 13.35
N LEU A 62 -8.99 27.27 12.87
CA LEU A 62 -8.82 28.50 13.64
C LEU A 62 -9.57 28.45 14.97
N VAL A 63 -10.81 27.94 14.95
CA VAL A 63 -11.62 27.75 16.17
C VAL A 63 -10.96 26.74 17.12
N VAL A 64 -10.48 25.60 16.61
CA VAL A 64 -9.80 24.58 17.42
C VAL A 64 -8.49 25.11 18.00
N VAL A 65 -7.67 25.81 17.21
CA VAL A 65 -6.43 26.45 17.68
C VAL A 65 -6.72 27.46 18.79
N TRP A 66 -7.76 28.26 18.63
CA TRP A 66 -8.19 29.19 19.68
C TRP A 66 -8.66 28.44 20.93
N LEU A 67 -9.38 27.33 20.77
CA LEU A 67 -9.85 26.49 21.86
C LEU A 67 -8.69 25.78 22.60
N LEU A 68 -7.61 25.41 21.91
CA LEU A 68 -6.41 24.80 22.52
C LEU A 68 -5.64 25.75 23.46
N GLN A 69 -5.98 27.05 23.50
CA GLN A 69 -5.39 27.98 24.47
C GLN A 69 -5.88 27.73 25.90
N PHE A 70 -6.97 26.98 26.09
CA PHE A 70 -7.44 26.60 27.41
C PHE A 70 -6.56 25.48 28.01
N PRO A 71 -6.07 25.61 29.25
CA PRO A 71 -5.24 24.60 29.89
C PRO A 71 -6.00 23.26 30.03
N GLY A 72 -5.30 22.15 29.81
CA GLY A 72 -5.83 20.79 29.75
C GLY A 72 -6.23 20.34 28.35
N LEU A 73 -6.55 21.26 27.44
CA LEU A 73 -6.94 20.90 26.07
C LEU A 73 -5.74 20.54 25.19
N LEU A 74 -4.52 20.99 25.52
CA LEU A 74 -3.31 20.61 24.80
C LEU A 74 -3.02 19.12 25.01
N PHE A 75 -3.12 18.66 26.27
CA PHE A 75 -3.01 17.24 26.60
C PHE A 75 -4.11 16.40 25.94
N LEU A 76 -5.37 16.87 25.97
CA LEU A 76 -6.48 16.17 25.32
C LEU A 76 -6.28 16.06 23.80
N GLY A 77 -5.83 17.15 23.16
CA GLY A 77 -5.48 17.16 21.74
C GLY A 77 -4.36 16.19 21.41
N GLY A 78 -3.32 16.13 22.25
CA GLY A 78 -2.24 15.17 22.14
C GLY A 78 -2.72 13.72 22.27
N ALA A 79 -3.56 13.41 23.26
CA ALA A 79 -4.15 12.08 23.44
C ALA A 79 -5.03 11.67 22.24
N MET A 80 -5.80 12.60 21.69
CA MET A 80 -6.61 12.36 20.49
C MET A 80 -5.73 12.10 19.27
N LEU A 81 -4.59 12.78 19.15
CA LEU A 81 -3.62 12.51 18.09
C LEU A 81 -2.97 11.13 18.19
N VAL A 82 -2.68 10.65 19.41
CA VAL A 82 -2.24 9.25 19.62
C VAL A 82 -3.29 8.28 19.10
N TRP A 83 -4.57 8.53 19.43
CA TRP A 83 -5.67 7.70 18.95
C TRP A 83 -5.79 7.72 17.42
N ILE A 84 -5.65 8.88 16.79
CA ILE A 84 -5.66 9.01 15.33
C ILE A 84 -4.47 8.27 14.70
N ALA A 85 -3.26 8.45 15.24
CA ALA A 85 -2.05 7.79 14.74
C ALA A 85 -2.16 6.26 14.84
N HIS A 86 -2.73 5.77 15.94
CA HIS A 86 -3.03 4.35 16.14
C HIS A 86 -4.09 3.85 15.17
N LYS A 87 -5.21 4.56 15.03
CA LYS A 87 -6.31 4.24 14.09
C LYS A 87 -5.83 4.23 12.63
N LEU A 88 -4.91 5.11 12.27
CA LEU A 88 -4.31 5.20 10.94
C LEU A 88 -3.49 3.95 10.57
N LEU A 89 -2.84 3.32 11.55
CA LEU A 89 -2.08 2.08 11.34
C LEU A 89 -2.94 0.82 11.45
N MET A 90 -4.14 0.94 11.98
CA MET A 90 -5.07 -0.17 12.06
C MET A 90 -5.67 -0.45 10.67
N PRO A 91 -5.65 -1.71 10.21
CA PRO A 91 -6.29 -2.05 8.94
C PRO A 91 -7.79 -1.77 9.04
N GLU A 92 -8.32 -0.85 8.22
CA GLU A 92 -9.76 -0.69 8.13
C GLU A 92 -10.39 -2.00 7.63
N PRO A 93 -11.52 -2.44 8.22
CA PRO A 93 -12.33 -3.48 7.59
C PRO A 93 -12.72 -2.98 6.20
N ASP A 94 -12.66 -3.86 5.19
CA ASP A 94 -13.12 -3.55 3.83
C ASP A 94 -14.50 -2.90 3.96
N LYS A 95 -14.57 -1.59 3.70
CA LYS A 95 -15.85 -0.87 3.65
C LYS A 95 -16.55 -1.37 2.39
N GLY A 96 -17.22 -2.51 2.55
CA GLY A 96 -18.12 -3.06 1.57
C GLY A 96 -19.09 -1.98 1.13
N ASP A 97 -19.10 -1.72 -0.16
CA ASP A 97 -20.17 -1.03 -0.88
C ASP A 97 -20.73 0.25 -0.23
N LEU A 98 -19.98 1.35 -0.34
CA LEU A 98 -20.54 2.71 -0.34
C LEU A 98 -21.21 3.06 -1.69
N SER A 99 -21.73 2.07 -2.41
CA SER A 99 -22.39 2.22 -3.71
C SER A 99 -23.85 2.73 -3.60
N HIS A 100 -24.37 2.96 -2.40
CA HIS A 100 -25.71 3.52 -2.18
C HIS A 100 -25.76 5.05 -2.04
N ILE A 101 -25.24 5.79 -3.04
CA ILE A 101 -25.70 7.17 -3.27
C ILE A 101 -26.66 7.15 -4.46
N LYS A 102 -27.94 6.95 -4.15
CA LYS A 102 -29.05 7.06 -5.11
C LYS A 102 -29.19 8.52 -5.56
N GLY A 103 -29.08 8.77 -6.86
CA GLY A 103 -29.59 9.98 -7.51
C GLY A 103 -28.62 10.65 -8.49
N ALA A 104 -29.15 11.12 -9.61
CA ALA A 104 -28.47 12.06 -10.49
C ALA A 104 -28.12 13.32 -9.69
N SER A 105 -26.85 13.51 -9.33
CA SER A 105 -26.43 14.66 -8.54
C SER A 105 -26.18 15.86 -9.46
N THR A 106 -26.91 16.95 -9.21
CA THR A 106 -26.63 18.26 -9.79
C THR A 106 -25.23 18.72 -9.39
N PHE A 107 -24.58 19.56 -10.21
CA PHE A 107 -23.26 20.14 -9.93
C PHE A 107 -23.09 20.65 -8.48
N TRP A 108 -24.09 21.36 -7.95
CA TRP A 108 -24.12 21.86 -6.58
C TRP A 108 -24.24 20.77 -5.52
N ALA A 109 -24.98 19.69 -5.82
CA ALA A 109 -25.08 18.55 -4.92
C ALA A 109 -23.74 17.83 -4.79
N ALA A 110 -22.99 17.69 -5.88
CA ALA A 110 -21.64 17.13 -5.84
C ALA A 110 -20.68 17.97 -5.00
N ILE A 111 -20.71 19.31 -5.14
CA ILE A 111 -19.94 20.23 -4.30
C ILE A 111 -20.29 20.05 -2.82
N ARG A 112 -21.58 20.01 -2.47
CA ARG A 112 -22.03 19.83 -1.09
C ARG A 112 -21.54 18.50 -0.50
N THR A 113 -21.64 17.41 -1.27
CA THR A 113 -21.16 16.10 -0.83
C THR A 113 -19.65 16.11 -0.61
N ILE A 114 -18.87 16.73 -1.50
CA ILE A 114 -17.42 16.87 -1.35
C ILE A 114 -17.09 17.64 -0.06
N VAL A 115 -17.74 18.78 0.17
CA VAL A 115 -17.50 19.63 1.35
C VAL A 115 -17.90 18.92 2.64
N VAL A 116 -19.04 18.24 2.67
CA VAL A 116 -19.50 17.50 3.87
C VAL A 116 -18.60 16.30 4.14
N ALA A 117 -18.22 15.55 3.10
CA ALA A 117 -17.28 14.45 3.23
C ALA A 117 -15.93 14.93 3.76
N ASP A 118 -15.42 16.06 3.27
CA ASP A 118 -14.18 16.64 3.75
C ASP A 118 -14.25 17.16 5.18
N MET A 119 -15.41 17.68 5.61
CA MET A 119 -15.61 18.14 6.99
C MET A 119 -15.66 16.97 7.98
N VAL A 120 -16.42 15.91 7.66
CA VAL A 120 -16.49 14.69 8.48
C VAL A 120 -15.13 13.98 8.48
N MET A 121 -14.53 13.91 7.28
CA MET A 121 -13.17 13.46 6.97
C MET A 121 -12.08 14.09 7.83
N GLY A 122 -11.96 15.39 7.63
CA GLY A 122 -10.89 16.23 8.14
C GLY A 122 -11.08 16.70 9.57
N MET A 123 -12.09 16.25 10.30
CA MET A 123 -12.21 16.56 11.74
C MET A 123 -11.01 16.00 12.51
N ASP A 124 -10.58 14.78 12.18
CA ASP A 124 -9.38 14.16 12.75
C ASP A 124 -8.11 14.93 12.32
N ASN A 125 -8.04 15.40 11.06
CA ASN A 125 -6.93 16.20 10.55
C ASN A 125 -6.83 17.57 11.23
N VAL A 126 -7.96 18.23 11.50
CA VAL A 126 -8.01 19.57 12.07
C VAL A 126 -7.32 19.61 13.43
N LEU A 127 -7.50 18.59 14.25
CA LEU A 127 -6.80 18.46 15.54
C LEU A 127 -5.29 18.31 15.37
N GLY A 128 -4.86 17.51 14.39
CA GLY A 128 -3.45 17.33 14.07
C GLY A 128 -2.78 18.59 13.55
N VAL A 129 -3.45 19.30 12.63
CA VAL A 129 -2.98 20.57 12.10
C VAL A 129 -2.97 21.65 13.18
N ALA A 130 -4.01 21.74 14.01
CA ALA A 130 -4.05 22.69 15.13
C ALA A 130 -2.92 22.44 16.14
N GLY A 131 -2.63 21.16 16.41
CA GLY A 131 -1.54 20.72 17.28
C GLY A 131 -0.15 21.07 16.74
N ALA A 132 0.08 20.80 15.44
CA ALA A 132 1.35 21.09 14.77
C ALA A 132 1.58 22.59 14.53
N ALA A 133 0.52 23.38 14.41
CA ALA A 133 0.63 24.81 14.10
C ALA A 133 1.04 25.69 15.29
N HIS A 134 1.12 25.13 16.51
CA HIS A 134 1.59 25.84 17.71
C HIS A 134 0.94 27.22 17.93
N GLY A 135 -0.36 27.36 17.64
CA GLY A 135 -1.08 28.64 17.78
C GLY A 135 -0.94 29.62 16.62
N SER A 136 -0.08 29.33 15.63
CA SER A 136 0.15 30.23 14.49
C SER A 136 -0.90 30.02 13.39
N PHE A 137 -1.82 30.97 13.29
CA PHE A 137 -2.82 31.00 12.23
C PHE A 137 -2.18 31.06 10.83
N ALA A 138 -1.02 31.71 10.70
CA ALA A 138 -0.29 31.77 9.43
C ALA A 138 0.23 30.39 8.98
N LEU A 139 0.73 29.56 9.91
CA LEU A 139 1.19 28.20 9.60
C LEU A 139 0.04 27.32 9.11
N VAL A 140 -1.12 27.40 9.78
CA VAL A 140 -2.33 26.67 9.38
C VAL A 140 -2.74 27.06 7.96
N ILE A 141 -2.93 28.36 7.70
CA ILE A 141 -3.43 28.84 6.41
C ILE A 141 -2.45 28.48 5.28
N LEU A 142 -1.14 28.68 5.50
CA LEU A 142 -0.13 28.37 4.49
C LEU A 142 -0.04 26.86 4.22
N GLY A 143 -0.04 26.02 5.27
CA GLY A 143 0.01 24.57 5.15
C GLY A 143 -1.20 24.01 4.40
N LEU A 144 -2.40 24.51 4.72
CA LEU A 144 -3.63 24.15 3.99
C LEU A 144 -3.56 24.61 2.53
N LEU A 145 -3.12 25.85 2.27
CA LEU A 145 -3.04 26.40 0.91
C LEU A 145 -2.08 25.59 0.02
N ILE A 146 -0.95 25.14 0.56
CA ILE A 146 0.03 24.29 -0.14
C ILE A 146 -0.52 22.87 -0.38
N SER A 147 -1.25 22.29 0.59
CA SER A 147 -1.72 20.91 0.51
C SER A 147 -2.79 20.70 -0.57
N ILE A 148 -3.58 21.72 -0.90
CA ILE A 148 -4.72 21.60 -1.82
C ILE A 148 -4.29 21.34 -3.27
N PRO A 149 -3.38 22.13 -3.88
CA PRO A 149 -2.78 21.78 -5.16
C PRO A 149 -2.24 20.36 -5.22
N ILE A 150 -1.56 19.92 -4.16
CA ILE A 150 -0.94 18.60 -4.07
C ILE A 150 -2.01 17.51 -4.08
N LEU A 151 -3.10 17.67 -3.32
CA LEU A 151 -4.19 16.71 -3.32
C LEU A 151 -4.98 16.70 -4.64
N LEU A 152 -5.29 17.88 -5.20
CA LEU A 152 -6.10 18.00 -6.41
C LEU A 152 -5.38 17.51 -7.68
N TRP A 153 -4.08 17.76 -7.80
CA TRP A 153 -3.30 17.35 -8.97
C TRP A 153 -2.46 16.10 -8.74
N GLY A 154 -2.10 15.82 -7.48
CA GLY A 154 -1.25 14.71 -7.10
C GLY A 154 -1.99 13.49 -6.57
N SER A 155 -3.31 13.52 -6.31
CA SER A 155 -4.03 12.39 -5.70
C SER A 155 -3.82 11.05 -6.42
N SER A 156 -3.86 11.02 -7.75
CA SER A 156 -3.62 9.76 -8.48
C SER A 156 -2.18 9.24 -8.37
N ILE A 157 -1.20 10.14 -8.25
CA ILE A 157 0.22 9.77 -8.13
C ILE A 157 0.55 9.39 -6.69
N LEU A 158 0.05 10.17 -5.74
CA LEU A 158 0.19 9.96 -4.31
C LEU A 158 -0.45 8.65 -3.87
N LEU A 159 -1.70 8.38 -4.30
CA LEU A 159 -2.41 7.16 -3.95
C LEU A 159 -1.63 5.94 -4.45
N THR A 160 -1.20 5.96 -5.73
CA THR A 160 -0.35 4.89 -6.28
C THR A 160 0.99 4.79 -5.55
N TYR A 161 1.54 5.90 -5.05
CA TYR A 161 2.80 5.89 -4.30
C TYR A 161 2.64 5.34 -2.89
N ILE A 162 1.54 5.66 -2.17
CA ILE A 162 1.19 5.10 -0.86
C ILE A 162 0.84 3.61 -1.00
N GLU A 163 0.07 3.22 -2.02
CA GLU A 163 -0.24 1.81 -2.34
C GLU A 163 1.04 1.02 -2.66
N ARG A 164 1.99 1.64 -3.38
CA ARG A 164 3.28 1.02 -3.72
C ARG A 164 4.26 1.02 -2.55
N HIS A 165 4.15 1.98 -1.64
CA HIS A 165 5.00 2.12 -0.45
C HIS A 165 4.18 2.31 0.83
N PRO A 166 3.57 1.22 1.36
CA PRO A 166 2.79 1.26 2.61
C PRO A 166 3.55 1.77 3.83
N SER A 167 4.90 1.76 3.78
CA SER A 167 5.76 2.35 4.80
C SER A 167 5.53 3.85 5.01
N LEU A 168 5.00 4.58 4.01
CA LEU A 168 4.68 6.01 4.15
C LEU A 168 3.59 6.27 5.18
N VAL A 169 2.67 5.32 5.37
CA VAL A 169 1.63 5.41 6.41
C VAL A 169 2.26 5.33 7.81
N TYR A 170 3.28 4.49 7.99
CA TYR A 170 4.07 4.41 9.23
C TYR A 170 4.85 5.71 9.50
N VAL A 171 5.38 6.35 8.46
CA VAL A 171 6.03 7.66 8.60
C VAL A 171 5.01 8.72 9.07
N GLY A 172 3.84 8.78 8.44
CA GLY A 172 2.77 9.69 8.84
C GLY A 172 2.29 9.46 10.28
N ALA A 173 2.08 8.21 10.68
CA ALA A 173 1.74 7.85 12.05
C ALA A 173 2.86 8.21 13.04
N GLY A 174 4.13 8.09 12.64
CA GLY A 174 5.27 8.54 13.43
C GLY A 174 5.28 10.05 13.67
N VAL A 175 5.03 10.85 12.62
CA VAL A 175 4.91 12.31 12.72
C VAL A 175 3.74 12.71 13.64
N LEU A 176 2.61 12.02 13.53
CA LEU A 176 1.46 12.23 14.42
C LEU A 176 1.77 11.87 15.87
N ALA A 177 2.40 10.73 16.12
CA ALA A 177 2.80 10.28 17.45
C ALA A 177 3.84 11.22 18.09
N PHE A 178 4.78 11.74 17.29
CA PHE A 178 5.73 12.76 17.74
C PHE A 178 5.02 14.06 18.12
N THR A 179 4.11 14.55 17.26
CA THR A 179 3.33 15.76 17.52
C THR A 179 2.45 15.60 18.77
N ALA A 180 1.82 14.44 18.95
CA ALA A 180 1.08 14.08 20.14
C ALA A 180 1.93 14.15 21.41
N ALA A 181 3.10 13.50 21.41
CA ALA A 181 4.03 13.52 22.54
C ALA A 181 4.49 14.94 22.88
N LYS A 182 4.77 15.76 21.85
CA LYS A 182 5.11 17.18 22.01
C LYS A 182 3.98 17.98 22.65
N MET A 183 2.74 17.81 22.20
CA MET A 183 1.58 18.47 22.79
C MET A 183 1.31 18.04 24.24
N MET A 184 1.44 16.75 24.54
CA MET A 184 1.24 16.24 25.90
C MET A 184 2.32 16.74 26.87
N SER A 185 3.57 16.80 26.43
CA SER A 185 4.69 17.29 27.24
C SER A 185 4.74 18.82 27.37
N SER A 186 4.10 19.55 26.45
CA SER A 186 4.02 21.02 26.47
C SER A 186 2.83 21.55 27.29
N GLU A 187 2.02 20.69 27.90
CA GLU A 187 0.86 21.08 28.70
C GLU A 187 1.28 21.82 29.97
N PRO A 188 0.86 23.09 30.18
CA PRO A 188 1.27 23.90 31.33
C PRO A 188 1.00 23.24 32.69
N MET A 189 -0.11 22.50 32.83
CA MET A 189 -0.43 21.78 34.07
C MET A 189 0.54 20.64 34.40
N LEU A 190 1.19 20.06 33.39
CA LEU A 190 2.14 18.96 33.56
C LEU A 190 3.59 19.44 33.64
N GLN A 191 3.89 20.68 33.23
CA GLN A 191 5.27 21.19 33.19
C GLN A 191 5.95 21.17 34.56
N GLU A 192 5.25 21.51 35.64
CA GLU A 192 5.83 21.44 37.00
C GLU A 192 6.21 20.00 37.39
N ALA A 193 5.33 19.03 37.13
CA ALA A 193 5.57 17.62 37.44
C ALA A 193 6.65 16.99 36.53
N LEU A 194 6.70 17.38 35.25
CA LEU A 194 7.68 16.90 34.28
C LEU A 194 9.07 17.48 34.54
N SER A 195 9.16 18.76 34.92
CA SER A 195 10.44 19.42 35.23
C SER A 195 11.14 18.84 36.45
N ALA A 196 10.40 18.16 37.34
CA ALA A 196 10.95 17.45 38.49
C ALA A 196 11.87 16.27 38.09
N TYR A 197 11.71 15.71 36.89
CA TYR A 197 12.46 14.54 36.43
C TYR A 197 12.89 14.69 34.96
N PRO A 198 14.19 14.88 34.67
CA PRO A 198 14.68 15.18 33.32
C PRO A 198 14.44 14.05 32.30
N PHE A 199 14.21 12.82 32.77
CA PHE A 199 13.95 11.66 31.89
C PHE A 199 12.49 11.50 31.47
N THR A 200 11.54 12.24 32.08
CA THR A 200 10.10 12.03 31.83
C THR A 200 9.68 12.46 30.44
N VAL A 201 10.17 13.60 29.95
CA VAL A 201 9.85 14.09 28.60
C VAL A 201 10.36 13.12 27.53
N PRO A 202 11.65 12.73 27.48
CA PRO A 202 12.12 11.71 26.54
C PRO A 202 11.34 10.39 26.63
N LEU A 203 10.97 9.98 27.85
CA LEU A 203 10.18 8.77 28.06
C LEU A 203 8.79 8.86 27.41
N ILE A 204 8.10 10.01 27.49
CA ILE A 204 6.81 10.23 26.83
C ILE A 204 6.94 10.11 25.31
N TYR A 205 7.98 10.71 24.71
CA TYR A 205 8.22 10.59 23.27
C TYR A 205 8.47 9.14 22.84
N ILE A 206 9.38 8.44 23.54
CA ILE A 206 9.73 7.05 23.22
C ILE A 206 8.52 6.14 23.38
N THR A 207 7.81 6.23 24.50
CA THR A 207 6.65 5.37 24.80
C THR A 207 5.50 5.61 23.83
N THR A 208 5.19 6.87 23.51
CA THR A 208 4.11 7.22 22.57
C THR A 208 4.46 6.74 21.15
N MET A 209 5.67 7.03 20.67
CA MET A 209 6.09 6.67 19.32
C MET A 209 6.25 5.16 19.16
N PHE A 210 6.90 4.50 20.12
CA PHE A 210 7.04 3.04 20.10
C PHE A 210 5.68 2.35 20.25
N GLY A 211 4.82 2.82 21.16
CA GLY A 211 3.49 2.25 21.38
C GLY A 211 2.62 2.29 20.12
N VAL A 212 2.55 3.44 19.44
CA VAL A 212 1.78 3.59 18.19
C VAL A 212 2.36 2.73 17.06
N LEU A 213 3.67 2.78 16.84
CA LEU A 213 4.28 2.03 15.73
C LEU A 213 4.26 0.51 15.97
N TRP A 214 4.51 0.08 17.22
CA TRP A 214 4.49 -1.33 17.61
C TRP A 214 3.09 -1.93 17.52
N SER A 215 2.08 -1.24 18.07
CA SER A 215 0.69 -1.69 17.97
C SER A 215 0.21 -1.79 16.52
N GLY A 216 0.57 -0.82 15.67
CA GLY A 216 0.33 -0.88 14.23
C GLY A 216 1.00 -2.09 13.56
N PHE A 217 2.27 -2.34 13.88
CA PHE A 217 3.01 -3.49 13.38
C PHE A 217 2.37 -4.82 13.79
N VAL A 218 2.01 -4.97 15.06
CA VAL A 218 1.38 -6.19 15.62
C VAL A 218 -0.01 -6.41 15.02
N ALA A 219 -0.85 -5.38 14.93
CA ALA A 219 -2.18 -5.47 14.34
C ALA A 219 -2.13 -5.88 12.87
N ASN A 220 -1.16 -5.34 12.12
CA ASN A 220 -0.93 -5.72 10.73
C ASN A 220 -0.40 -7.17 10.60
N HIS A 221 0.39 -7.63 11.57
CA HIS A 221 0.93 -9.00 11.62
C HIS A 221 -0.17 -10.06 11.86
N HIS A 222 -1.05 -9.87 12.84
CA HIS A 222 -2.12 -10.83 13.16
C HIS A 222 -3.14 -11.02 12.04
N ARG A 223 -3.37 -10.03 11.19
CA ARG A 223 -4.28 -10.13 10.05
C ARG A 223 -3.71 -11.01 8.92
N LEU A 224 -2.38 -11.02 8.76
CA LEU A 224 -1.71 -11.86 7.78
C LEU A 224 -1.83 -13.34 8.17
N GLU A 225 -1.59 -13.66 9.45
CA GLU A 225 -1.70 -15.03 9.96
C GLU A 225 -3.13 -15.57 9.88
N SER A 226 -4.14 -14.76 10.19
CA SER A 226 -5.55 -15.17 10.09
C SER A 226 -6.00 -15.42 8.64
N ARG A 227 -5.54 -14.63 7.66
CA ARG A 227 -5.82 -14.89 6.23
C ARG A 227 -5.10 -16.13 5.72
N ILE A 228 -3.84 -16.34 6.10
CA ILE A 228 -3.06 -17.52 5.70
C ILE A 228 -3.69 -18.79 6.30
N SER A 229 -4.01 -18.80 7.59
CA SER A 229 -4.64 -19.95 8.26
C SER A 229 -6.03 -20.28 7.70
N ALA A 230 -6.88 -19.28 7.46
CA ALA A 230 -8.20 -19.48 6.84
C ALA A 230 -8.09 -20.05 5.42
N ARG A 231 -7.15 -19.54 4.61
CA ARG A 231 -6.89 -20.04 3.25
C ARG A 231 -6.28 -21.45 3.25
N LEU A 232 -5.35 -21.75 4.16
CA LEU A 232 -4.78 -23.09 4.33
C LEU A 232 -5.84 -24.11 4.78
N ALA A 233 -6.76 -23.71 5.66
CA ALA A 233 -7.88 -24.54 6.09
C ALA A 233 -8.86 -24.82 4.93
N CYS A 234 -9.20 -23.81 4.13
CA CYS A 234 -10.02 -23.95 2.93
C CYS A 234 -9.35 -24.87 1.90
N TRP A 235 -8.05 -24.67 1.65
CA TRP A 235 -7.27 -25.51 0.75
C TRP A 235 -7.21 -26.97 1.20
N LYS A 236 -6.93 -27.21 2.48
CA LYS A 236 -6.88 -28.56 3.04
C LYS A 236 -8.22 -29.26 2.86
N LYS A 237 -9.32 -28.52 3.04
CA LYS A 237 -10.69 -29.02 2.82
C LYS A 237 -10.96 -29.36 1.35
N SER A 238 -10.70 -28.44 0.41
CA SER A 238 -10.90 -28.70 -1.02
C SER A 238 -10.00 -29.83 -1.56
N ARG A 239 -8.75 -29.94 -1.08
CA ARG A 239 -7.85 -31.04 -1.46
C ARG A 239 -8.35 -32.39 -0.94
N LEU A 240 -8.87 -32.43 0.28
CA LEU A 240 -9.47 -33.65 0.85
C LEU A 240 -10.77 -34.05 0.12
N GLU A 241 -11.58 -33.08 -0.30
CA GLU A 241 -12.80 -33.31 -1.10
C GLU A 241 -12.47 -33.81 -2.52
N HIS A 242 -11.41 -33.29 -3.15
CA HIS A 242 -10.98 -33.76 -4.47
C HIS A 242 -10.37 -35.18 -4.42
N LEU A 243 -9.68 -35.52 -3.33
CA LEU A 243 -9.13 -36.87 -3.11
C LEU A 243 -10.22 -37.91 -2.77
N SER A 244 -11.34 -37.50 -2.16
CA SER A 244 -12.46 -38.38 -1.86
C SER A 244 -13.43 -38.55 -3.03
N SER A 245 -13.53 -37.56 -3.93
CA SER A 245 -14.32 -37.69 -5.16
C SER A 245 -13.64 -38.54 -6.24
N SER A 246 -12.31 -38.67 -6.22
CA SER A 246 -11.54 -39.48 -7.18
C SER A 246 -11.50 -40.98 -6.86
N THR A 247 -12.12 -41.42 -5.76
CA THR A 247 -12.20 -42.85 -5.39
C THR A 247 -13.36 -43.60 -6.05
N HIS A 248 -14.17 -42.94 -6.89
CA HIS A 248 -15.26 -43.57 -7.65
C HIS A 248 -15.30 -43.08 -9.11
N CYS A 249 -14.47 -43.66 -9.97
CA CYS A 249 -14.75 -44.03 -11.37
C CYS A 249 -13.46 -44.59 -11.99
N GLU A 250 -13.45 -45.88 -12.34
CA GLU A 250 -12.40 -46.46 -13.19
C GLU A 250 -12.42 -45.76 -14.55
N GLY A 251 -11.29 -45.19 -15.00
CA GLY A 251 -11.04 -44.95 -16.42
C GLY A 251 -10.50 -43.60 -16.88
N GLU A 252 -10.34 -42.58 -16.04
CA GLU A 252 -9.69 -41.31 -16.44
C GLU A 252 -8.74 -40.82 -15.34
N SER A 253 -7.43 -40.92 -15.57
CA SER A 253 -6.45 -40.34 -14.65
C SER A 253 -6.54 -38.82 -14.74
N ILE A 254 -7.12 -38.17 -13.73
CA ILE A 254 -7.15 -36.70 -13.64
C ILE A 254 -5.69 -36.24 -13.53
N MET A 255 -5.17 -35.67 -14.61
CA MET A 255 -3.80 -35.17 -14.70
C MET A 255 -3.74 -33.79 -14.05
N GLU A 256 -2.96 -33.65 -12.98
CA GLU A 256 -2.83 -32.38 -12.25
C GLU A 256 -2.12 -31.35 -13.14
N LYS A 257 -2.76 -30.19 -13.34
CA LYS A 257 -2.27 -29.12 -14.22
C LYS A 257 -1.54 -28.05 -13.43
N ILE A 258 -0.26 -27.85 -13.73
CA ILE A 258 0.61 -26.91 -13.03
C ILE A 258 0.97 -25.74 -13.95
N LEU A 259 0.73 -24.52 -13.48
CA LEU A 259 1.22 -23.30 -14.12
C LEU A 259 2.53 -22.85 -13.47
N VAL A 260 3.55 -22.60 -14.29
CA VAL A 260 4.86 -22.10 -13.85
C VAL A 260 5.15 -20.77 -14.55
N PRO A 261 4.92 -19.63 -13.87
CA PRO A 261 5.31 -18.33 -14.40
C PRO A 261 6.83 -18.19 -14.44
N ILE A 262 7.37 -17.87 -15.61
CA ILE A 262 8.81 -17.68 -15.85
C ILE A 262 9.09 -16.21 -16.12
N ASP A 263 9.95 -15.62 -15.29
CA ASP A 263 10.50 -14.28 -15.47
C ASP A 263 11.97 -14.34 -15.85
N ASP A 264 12.56 -13.16 -16.07
CA ASP A 264 13.97 -12.96 -16.38
C ASP A 264 14.91 -13.21 -15.19
N SER A 265 14.38 -13.68 -14.05
CA SER A 265 15.19 -13.97 -12.88
C SER A 265 15.86 -15.34 -12.98
N HIS A 266 17.06 -15.45 -12.43
CA HIS A 266 17.76 -16.73 -12.29
C HIS A 266 17.00 -17.71 -11.37
N ASN A 267 16.07 -17.20 -10.55
CA ASN A 267 15.31 -18.01 -9.61
C ASN A 267 14.27 -18.90 -10.30
N ALA A 268 13.81 -18.55 -11.50
CA ALA A 268 12.82 -19.34 -12.25
C ALA A 268 13.27 -20.79 -12.51
N LEU A 269 14.59 -21.03 -12.56
CA LEU A 269 15.17 -22.37 -12.68
C LEU A 269 14.85 -23.28 -11.48
N HIS A 270 14.72 -22.72 -10.27
CA HIS A 270 14.38 -23.50 -9.08
C HIS A 270 12.94 -24.00 -9.13
N ALA A 271 12.00 -23.19 -9.63
CA ALA A 271 10.62 -23.63 -9.86
C ALA A 271 10.58 -24.77 -10.88
N ALA A 272 11.30 -24.64 -12.00
CA ALA A 272 11.40 -25.68 -13.01
C ALA A 272 11.97 -27.00 -12.43
N GLN A 273 13.05 -26.93 -11.66
CA GLN A 273 13.66 -28.10 -11.04
C GLN A 273 12.73 -28.76 -10.01
N HIS A 274 11.98 -27.97 -9.26
CA HIS A 274 10.98 -28.48 -8.32
C HIS A 274 9.89 -29.27 -9.05
N VAL A 275 9.33 -28.71 -10.12
CA VAL A 275 8.27 -29.36 -10.92
C VAL A 275 8.78 -30.65 -11.59
N ILE A 276 10.02 -30.69 -12.07
CA ILE A 276 10.63 -31.93 -12.59
C ILE A 276 10.71 -33.01 -11.52
N ASN A 277 11.11 -32.64 -10.31
CA ASN A 277 11.18 -33.58 -9.19
C ASN A 277 9.79 -34.09 -8.79
N ALA A 278 8.76 -33.24 -8.86
CA ALA A 278 7.37 -33.62 -8.64
C ALA A 278 6.87 -34.60 -9.74
N CYS A 279 7.19 -34.31 -11.01
CA CYS A 279 6.82 -35.15 -12.14
C CYS A 279 7.42 -36.55 -12.04
N ARG A 280 8.68 -36.67 -11.57
CA ARG A 280 9.33 -37.97 -11.33
C ARG A 280 8.66 -38.80 -10.23
N LYS A 281 7.98 -38.16 -9.27
CA LYS A 281 7.30 -38.84 -8.16
C LYS A 281 5.87 -39.24 -8.49
N ASN A 282 5.13 -38.35 -9.16
CA ASN A 282 3.68 -38.49 -9.35
C ASN A 282 3.28 -38.92 -10.78
N GLY A 283 4.22 -38.96 -11.73
CA GLY A 283 4.08 -39.60 -13.04
C GLY A 283 3.22 -38.88 -14.09
N ALA A 284 2.12 -38.24 -13.69
CA ALA A 284 1.15 -37.60 -14.60
C ALA A 284 0.89 -36.14 -14.19
N LEU A 285 1.73 -35.22 -14.68
CA LEU A 285 1.56 -33.77 -14.53
C LEU A 285 1.51 -33.12 -15.91
N GLU A 286 0.58 -32.20 -16.12
CA GLU A 286 0.58 -31.31 -17.28
C GLU A 286 1.18 -29.96 -16.88
N ILE A 287 2.30 -29.60 -17.50
CA ILE A 287 3.05 -28.41 -17.11
C ILE A 287 2.84 -27.30 -18.14
N HIS A 288 2.40 -26.14 -17.69
CA HIS A 288 2.24 -24.94 -18.49
C HIS A 288 3.28 -23.91 -18.06
N LEU A 289 4.21 -23.56 -18.95
CA LEU A 289 5.14 -22.46 -18.76
C LEU A 289 4.50 -21.18 -19.26
N LEU A 290 4.51 -20.12 -18.47
CA LEU A 290 3.96 -18.83 -18.87
C LEU A 290 5.00 -17.73 -18.72
N ASN A 291 5.27 -17.02 -19.80
CA ASN A 291 6.03 -15.77 -19.73
C ASN A 291 5.11 -14.58 -20.04
N VAL A 292 5.09 -13.59 -19.15
CA VAL A 292 4.27 -12.39 -19.31
C VAL A 292 5.16 -11.19 -19.65
N GLN A 293 4.96 -10.65 -20.85
CA GLN A 293 5.65 -9.47 -21.35
C GLN A 293 4.88 -8.20 -21.01
N HIS A 294 5.61 -7.11 -20.74
CA HIS A 294 4.98 -5.83 -20.45
C HIS A 294 4.58 -5.12 -21.75
N PRO A 295 3.39 -4.53 -21.83
CA PRO A 295 3.00 -3.73 -22.98
C PRO A 295 3.89 -2.48 -23.08
N PHE A 296 4.24 -2.09 -24.30
CA PHE A 296 4.94 -0.83 -24.55
C PHE A 296 4.18 0.36 -23.96
N SER A 297 4.92 1.33 -23.42
CA SER A 297 4.32 2.58 -22.95
C SER A 297 3.53 3.27 -24.09
N LYS A 298 2.43 3.95 -23.76
CA LYS A 298 1.57 4.64 -24.76
C LYS A 298 2.35 5.59 -25.67
N LYS A 299 3.47 6.16 -25.20
CA LYS A 299 4.33 7.04 -25.97
C LYS A 299 5.17 6.28 -27.01
N VAL A 300 5.76 5.14 -26.62
CA VAL A 300 6.60 4.33 -27.50
C VAL A 300 5.75 3.53 -28.49
N GLY A 301 4.61 2.99 -28.03
CA GLY A 301 3.67 2.24 -28.88
C GLY A 301 3.07 3.04 -30.04
N ARG A 302 3.17 4.38 -30.02
CA ARG A 302 2.71 5.25 -31.12
C ARG A 302 3.68 5.29 -32.31
N PHE A 303 4.95 4.94 -32.08
CA PHE A 303 6.02 4.99 -33.09
C PHE A 303 6.46 3.61 -33.58
N VAL A 304 5.89 2.53 -33.05
CA VAL A 304 6.25 1.14 -33.39
C VAL A 304 5.04 0.44 -34.00
N SER A 305 5.22 -0.14 -35.19
CA SER A 305 4.18 -0.93 -35.86
C SER A 305 3.82 -2.17 -35.06
N HIS A 306 2.56 -2.59 -35.14
CA HIS A 306 2.04 -3.78 -34.43
C HIS A 306 2.90 -5.02 -34.70
N LYS A 307 3.31 -5.22 -35.95
CA LYS A 307 4.13 -6.37 -36.37
C LYS A 307 5.50 -6.41 -35.68
N ILE A 308 6.13 -5.25 -35.51
CA ILE A 308 7.45 -5.13 -34.85
C ILE A 308 7.31 -5.35 -33.35
N ARG A 309 6.22 -4.84 -32.76
CA ARG A 309 5.90 -5.02 -31.35
C ARG A 309 5.71 -6.50 -31.00
N ASP A 310 4.92 -7.21 -31.80
CA ASP A 310 4.61 -8.61 -31.56
C ASP A 310 5.86 -9.47 -31.72
N SER A 311 6.68 -9.22 -32.77
CA SER A 311 7.95 -9.93 -32.95
C SER A 311 8.94 -9.69 -31.82
N TYR A 312 8.96 -8.47 -31.26
CA TYR A 312 9.83 -8.14 -30.12
C TYR A 312 9.41 -8.91 -28.88
N HIS A 313 8.12 -8.88 -28.51
CA HIS A 313 7.63 -9.62 -27.35
C HIS A 313 7.88 -11.12 -27.47
N GLN A 314 7.68 -11.68 -28.66
CA GLN A 314 7.96 -13.09 -28.91
C GLN A 314 9.45 -13.42 -28.75
N THR A 315 10.33 -12.61 -29.33
CA THR A 315 11.79 -12.82 -29.22
C THR A 315 12.28 -12.71 -27.78
N GLU A 316 11.79 -11.73 -27.01
CA GLU A 316 12.17 -11.57 -25.61
C GLU A 316 11.61 -12.70 -24.73
N SER A 317 10.38 -13.14 -25.01
CA SER A 317 9.77 -14.26 -24.30
C SER A 317 10.54 -15.56 -24.52
N GLU A 318 10.90 -15.86 -25.77
CA GLU A 318 11.69 -17.03 -26.13
C GLU A 318 13.04 -17.04 -25.41
N LYS A 319 13.74 -15.89 -25.36
CA LYS A 319 15.01 -15.77 -24.62
C LYS A 319 14.86 -16.12 -23.14
N VAL A 320 13.80 -15.65 -22.50
CA VAL A 320 13.52 -15.88 -21.07
C VAL A 320 13.13 -17.33 -20.80
N LEU A 321 12.35 -17.94 -21.70
CA LEU A 321 11.87 -19.32 -21.54
C LEU A 321 12.95 -20.36 -21.88
N GLN A 322 13.91 -20.03 -22.76
CA GLN A 322 14.89 -20.97 -23.28
C GLN A 322 15.66 -21.77 -22.21
N PRO A 323 16.16 -21.16 -21.11
CA PRO A 323 16.90 -21.91 -20.08
C PRO A 323 16.03 -22.96 -19.38
N VAL A 324 14.76 -22.63 -19.10
CA VAL A 324 13.81 -23.53 -18.44
C VAL A 324 13.36 -24.64 -19.38
N CYS A 325 13.09 -24.32 -20.65
CA CYS A 325 12.74 -25.31 -21.67
C CYS A 325 13.86 -26.35 -21.83
N LYS A 326 15.12 -25.90 -21.97
CA LYS A 326 16.29 -26.79 -22.04
C LYS A 326 16.40 -27.72 -20.83
N LEU A 327 16.07 -27.23 -19.64
CA LEU A 327 16.13 -28.00 -18.40
C LEU A 327 15.02 -29.08 -18.37
N LEU A 328 13.81 -28.75 -18.80
CA LEU A 328 12.70 -29.69 -18.92
C LEU A 328 12.91 -30.73 -20.03
N ASP A 329 13.44 -30.30 -21.19
CA ASP A 329 13.80 -31.18 -22.31
C ASP A 329 14.85 -32.21 -21.88
N ALA A 330 15.91 -31.76 -21.17
CA ALA A 330 16.95 -32.64 -20.64
C ALA A 330 16.41 -33.65 -19.61
N ALA A 331 15.31 -33.32 -18.92
CA ALA A 331 14.63 -34.20 -18.00
C ALA A 331 13.55 -35.09 -18.66
N ASN A 332 13.33 -34.95 -19.97
CA ASN A 332 12.29 -35.63 -20.75
C ASN A 332 10.87 -35.43 -20.19
N VAL A 333 10.59 -34.21 -19.72
CA VAL A 333 9.30 -33.81 -19.16
C VAL A 333 8.49 -33.06 -20.22
N ARG A 334 7.22 -33.42 -20.41
CA ARG A 334 6.34 -32.72 -21.36
C ARG A 334 5.84 -31.41 -20.76
N TYR A 335 5.86 -30.34 -21.55
CA TYR A 335 5.36 -29.02 -21.15
C TYR A 335 4.75 -28.27 -22.35
N ASN A 336 3.87 -27.33 -22.04
CA ASN A 336 3.26 -26.39 -22.98
C ASN A 336 3.75 -24.98 -22.67
N VAL A 337 4.10 -24.21 -23.70
CA VAL A 337 4.63 -22.85 -23.55
C VAL A 337 3.59 -21.82 -23.96
N HIS A 338 3.40 -20.80 -23.11
CA HIS A 338 2.44 -19.72 -23.28
C HIS A 338 3.16 -18.37 -23.15
N MET A 339 2.82 -17.44 -24.02
CA MET A 339 3.28 -16.05 -23.97
C MET A 339 2.07 -15.12 -23.99
N GLU A 340 2.03 -14.20 -23.04
CA GLU A 340 0.96 -13.22 -22.92
C GLU A 340 1.54 -11.82 -22.68
N VAL A 341 0.81 -10.78 -23.09
CA VAL A 341 1.21 -9.38 -22.91
C VAL A 341 0.23 -8.69 -21.95
N GLY A 342 0.72 -8.19 -20.81
CA GLY A 342 -0.15 -7.52 -19.86
C GLY A 342 0.49 -7.25 -18.50
N GLN A 343 -0.36 -7.04 -17.49
CA GLN A 343 0.09 -6.94 -16.10
C GLN A 343 0.38 -8.35 -15.56
N LYS A 344 1.61 -8.60 -15.11
CA LYS A 344 2.12 -9.93 -14.74
C LYS A 344 1.14 -10.72 -13.86
N ALA A 345 0.75 -10.17 -12.71
CA ALA A 345 -0.08 -10.89 -11.76
C ALA A 345 -1.48 -11.21 -12.31
N ASP A 346 -2.16 -10.22 -12.89
CA ASP A 346 -3.49 -10.41 -13.47
C ASP A 346 -3.49 -11.51 -14.54
N VAL A 347 -2.53 -11.44 -15.47
CA VAL A 347 -2.38 -12.41 -16.56
C VAL A 347 -2.08 -13.80 -16.03
N ILE A 348 -1.19 -13.93 -15.03
CA ILE A 348 -0.89 -15.21 -14.39
C ILE A 348 -2.17 -15.82 -13.80
N THR A 349 -2.93 -15.03 -13.04
CA THR A 349 -4.16 -15.52 -12.39
C THR A 349 -5.26 -15.86 -13.38
N ASP A 350 -5.42 -15.07 -14.44
CA ASP A 350 -6.41 -15.31 -15.48
C ASP A 350 -6.05 -16.54 -16.31
N MET A 351 -4.77 -16.71 -16.67
CA MET A 351 -4.29 -17.88 -17.40
C MET A 351 -4.47 -19.17 -16.58
N ALA A 352 -4.13 -19.15 -15.28
CA ALA A 352 -4.35 -20.28 -14.39
C ALA A 352 -5.83 -20.71 -14.36
N ARG A 353 -6.75 -19.73 -14.35
CA ARG A 353 -8.19 -19.99 -14.42
C ARG A 353 -8.62 -20.52 -15.78
N ARG A 354 -8.16 -19.93 -16.89
CA ARG A 354 -8.52 -20.32 -18.27
C ARG A 354 -8.09 -21.73 -18.61
N LEU A 355 -6.89 -22.13 -18.17
CA LEU A 355 -6.34 -23.47 -18.41
C LEU A 355 -6.90 -24.52 -17.43
N GLY A 356 -7.58 -24.07 -16.37
CA GLY A 356 -8.06 -24.93 -15.29
C GLY A 356 -6.91 -25.55 -14.51
N CYS A 357 -5.89 -24.75 -14.17
CA CYS A 357 -4.74 -25.21 -13.40
C CYS A 357 -5.10 -25.46 -11.94
N ASP A 358 -4.55 -26.54 -11.38
CA ASP A 358 -4.75 -26.97 -10.00
C ASP A 358 -3.72 -26.35 -9.04
N LEU A 359 -2.57 -25.92 -9.58
CA LEU A 359 -1.47 -25.33 -8.83
C LEU A 359 -0.68 -24.31 -9.66
N ILE A 360 -0.27 -23.22 -9.02
CA ILE A 360 0.70 -22.27 -9.55
C ILE A 360 2.01 -22.46 -8.78
N VAL A 361 3.12 -22.72 -9.47
CA VAL A 361 4.44 -22.84 -8.84
C VAL A 361 5.29 -21.63 -9.23
N MET A 362 5.72 -20.85 -8.25
CA MET A 362 6.57 -19.67 -8.46
C MET A 362 7.85 -19.77 -7.66
N ALA A 363 8.95 -19.28 -8.23
CA ALA A 363 10.19 -19.12 -7.48
C ALA A 363 10.24 -17.73 -6.83
N THR A 364 10.86 -17.67 -5.64
CA THR A 364 11.13 -16.42 -4.92
C THR A 364 12.59 -16.38 -4.46
N SER A 365 13.19 -15.21 -4.29
CA SER A 365 14.56 -15.10 -3.77
C SER A 365 14.61 -15.49 -2.29
N ARG A 366 15.61 -16.28 -1.88
CA ARG A 366 15.83 -16.58 -0.45
C ARG A 366 16.32 -15.33 0.27
N LYS A 367 15.55 -14.86 1.25
CA LYS A 367 15.98 -13.83 2.22
C LYS A 367 15.54 -14.22 3.64
N ASP A 368 16.24 -13.69 4.65
CA ASP A 368 15.99 -13.96 6.08
C ASP A 368 14.51 -13.75 6.47
N SER A 369 14.07 -14.43 7.53
CA SER A 369 12.67 -14.52 8.00
C SER A 369 11.91 -13.18 8.09
N LEU A 370 12.61 -12.07 8.31
CA LEU A 370 12.04 -10.71 8.42
C LEU A 370 11.88 -9.99 7.07
N THR A 371 12.54 -10.48 6.02
CA THR A 371 12.54 -9.88 4.68
C THR A 371 11.70 -10.64 3.65
N ARG A 372 11.13 -11.80 4.02
CA ARG A 372 10.07 -12.48 3.26
C ARG A 372 8.88 -11.57 2.99
N MET A 373 8.61 -10.61 3.87
CA MET A 373 7.49 -9.66 3.72
C MET A 373 7.79 -8.51 2.76
N LEU A 374 9.03 -8.38 2.29
CA LEU A 374 9.46 -7.44 1.24
C LEU A 374 9.64 -8.18 -0.10
N GLU A 375 8.79 -9.19 -0.35
CA GLU A 375 8.82 -10.01 -1.56
C GLU A 375 8.28 -9.27 -2.79
N THR A 376 8.82 -9.67 -3.94
CA THR A 376 8.54 -9.14 -5.27
C THR A 376 7.06 -8.85 -5.48
N SER A 377 6.76 -7.63 -5.92
CA SER A 377 5.38 -7.12 -6.11
C SER A 377 4.45 -8.08 -6.87
N VAL A 378 4.99 -8.91 -7.77
CA VAL A 378 4.21 -9.87 -8.57
C VAL A 378 3.73 -11.06 -7.74
N THR A 379 4.59 -11.68 -6.93
CA THR A 379 4.26 -12.88 -6.13
C THR A 379 3.15 -12.58 -5.13
N ASN A 380 3.30 -11.48 -4.38
CA ASN A 380 2.29 -11.02 -3.43
C ASN A 380 0.94 -10.75 -4.12
N ARG A 381 0.99 -10.09 -5.28
CA ARG A 381 -0.22 -9.77 -6.04
C ARG A 381 -0.89 -11.01 -6.63
N VAL A 382 -0.13 -12.01 -7.08
CA VAL A 382 -0.69 -13.31 -7.53
C VAL A 382 -1.40 -14.00 -6.37
N VAL A 383 -0.76 -14.11 -5.20
CA VAL A 383 -1.35 -14.72 -3.99
C VAL A 383 -2.60 -13.97 -3.52
N GLU A 384 -2.66 -12.65 -3.74
CA GLU A 384 -3.82 -11.85 -3.42
C GLU A 384 -5.01 -12.12 -4.35
N LEU A 385 -4.75 -12.20 -5.67
CA LEU A 385 -5.76 -12.25 -6.72
C LEU A 385 -6.26 -13.66 -7.07
N THR A 386 -5.42 -14.69 -6.90
CA THR A 386 -5.73 -16.04 -7.38
C THR A 386 -6.59 -16.84 -6.42
N THR A 387 -7.46 -17.68 -6.97
CA THR A 387 -8.16 -18.75 -6.23
C THR A 387 -7.44 -20.10 -6.36
N VAL A 388 -6.48 -20.21 -7.29
CA VAL A 388 -5.65 -21.40 -7.50
C VAL A 388 -4.51 -21.39 -6.48
N PRO A 389 -4.22 -22.50 -5.78
CA PRO A 389 -3.12 -22.58 -4.83
C PRO A 389 -1.78 -22.13 -5.43
N VAL A 390 -0.97 -21.43 -4.65
CA VAL A 390 0.37 -20.97 -5.06
C VAL A 390 1.42 -21.61 -4.17
N GLU A 391 2.34 -22.36 -4.76
CA GLU A 391 3.51 -22.92 -4.09
C GLU A 391 4.75 -22.06 -4.40
N LEU A 392 5.42 -21.60 -3.34
CA LEU A 392 6.59 -20.72 -3.43
C LEU A 392 7.88 -21.49 -3.16
N ILE A 393 8.76 -21.51 -4.16
CA ILE A 393 10.04 -22.22 -4.09
C ILE A 393 11.16 -21.21 -3.79
N PRO A 394 11.92 -21.38 -2.69
CA PRO A 394 13.03 -20.50 -2.36
C PRO A 394 14.23 -20.74 -3.28
N GLY A 395 14.64 -19.72 -4.02
CA GLY A 395 15.84 -19.67 -4.87
C GLY A 395 17.05 -19.07 -4.16
N ASP A 396 17.93 -18.43 -4.92
CA ASP A 396 19.17 -17.82 -4.40
C ASP A 396 18.94 -16.39 -3.87
N ALA A 397 19.86 -15.91 -3.02
CA ALA A 397 19.77 -14.58 -2.40
C ALA A 397 20.23 -13.46 -3.38
N VAL A 398 19.56 -12.31 -3.35
CA VAL A 398 19.94 -11.11 -4.14
C VAL A 398 21.13 -10.40 -3.47
N SER A 399 22.05 -9.87 -4.28
CA SER A 399 23.30 -9.19 -3.86
C SER A 399 23.08 -8.06 -2.84
N THR A 400 23.96 -7.99 -1.84
CA THR A 400 23.94 -7.08 -0.67
C THR A 400 23.94 -5.59 -1.02
N ALA A 401 24.40 -5.20 -2.22
CA ALA A 401 24.51 -3.79 -2.60
C ALA A 401 23.15 -3.11 -2.89
N GLU A 402 22.14 -3.86 -3.38
CA GLU A 402 20.78 -3.32 -3.57
C GLU A 402 19.95 -3.32 -2.27
N ARG A 403 20.45 -4.00 -1.22
CA ARG A 403 19.75 -4.26 0.06
C ARG A 403 19.65 -3.05 1.00
N PHE A 404 20.56 -2.06 0.88
CA PHE A 404 20.69 -1.00 1.87
C PHE A 404 20.72 0.44 1.32
N VAL A 405 20.93 0.64 0.02
CA VAL A 405 21.18 2.00 -0.52
C VAL A 405 19.92 2.90 -0.53
N LEU A 406 18.72 2.32 -0.61
CA LEU A 406 17.45 3.07 -0.65
C LEU A 406 16.77 3.27 0.72
N PRO A 407 16.66 2.26 1.61
CA PRO A 407 16.00 2.44 2.91
C PRO A 407 16.87 3.23 3.91
N ALA A 408 18.19 3.01 3.91
CA ALA A 408 19.09 3.67 4.87
C ALA A 408 19.31 5.15 4.54
N GLY A 409 19.29 5.52 3.26
CA GLY A 409 19.40 6.92 2.83
C GLY A 409 18.21 7.78 3.28
N ILE A 410 16.98 7.24 3.18
CA ILE A 410 15.75 7.96 3.55
C ILE A 410 15.52 7.95 5.06
N ALA A 411 15.74 6.80 5.74
CA ALA A 411 15.65 6.72 7.19
C ALA A 411 16.74 7.55 7.89
N GLY A 412 17.94 7.63 7.30
CA GLY A 412 19.02 8.49 7.77
C GLY A 412 18.68 9.97 7.62
N LEU A 413 18.13 10.39 6.47
CA LEU A 413 17.73 11.78 6.25
C LEU A 413 16.58 12.20 7.18
N ILE A 414 15.59 11.32 7.39
CA ILE A 414 14.44 11.57 8.27
C ILE A 414 14.85 11.54 9.75
N GLY A 415 15.71 10.60 10.14
CA GLY A 415 16.29 10.54 11.48
C GLY A 415 17.12 11.79 11.80
N LEU A 416 17.88 12.30 10.83
CA LEU A 416 18.60 13.58 10.98
C LEU A 416 17.65 14.76 11.11
N THR A 417 16.55 14.80 10.34
CA THR A 417 15.54 15.86 10.50
C THR A 417 14.79 15.76 11.83
N LEU A 418 14.50 14.56 12.33
CA LEU A 418 13.85 14.34 13.63
C LEU A 418 14.79 14.65 14.80
N LEU A 419 16.10 14.43 14.66
CA LEU A 419 17.09 14.88 15.62
C LEU A 419 17.23 16.41 15.62
N ALA A 420 17.22 17.03 14.45
CA ALA A 420 17.19 18.49 14.33
C ALA A 420 15.86 19.13 14.78
N MET A 421 14.83 18.32 15.05
CA MET A 421 13.54 18.73 15.62
C MET A 421 13.52 18.68 17.15
N ALA A 422 14.54 18.09 17.78
CA ALA A 422 14.61 17.85 19.22
C ALA A 422 15.42 18.92 19.97
N ASP A 423 16.08 19.84 19.26
CA ASP A 423 16.84 20.97 19.81
C ASP A 423 16.08 22.30 19.70
#